data_AF-A0A8F5BZU0-F1
#
_entry.id   AF-A0A8F5BZU0-F1
#
_cell.length_a   1.000
_cell.length_b   1.000
_cell.length_c   1.000
_cell.angle_alpha   90.00
_cell.angle_beta   90.00
_cell.angle_gamma   90.00
#
_symmetry.space_group_name_H-M   'P 1'
#
loop_
_entity.id
_entity.type
_entity.pdbx_description
1 polymer ?
#
loop_
_entity_poly.entity_id
_entity_poly.type
_entity_poly.pdbx_seq_one_letter_code
_entity_poly.pdbx_strand_id
1 'polypeptide(L)'
;MTNKLIASREALENFEFITINGKVEFNDVNNVVKIAYYYSKAVRAGVNLALRGVNLNDAVKSLYKIIPYAFYAETAYKQALTLLGNGGSKVEVRRRWFACRGNKSDKGNRGIRFHVEDDHVLVKVKDPWGKWVVGRAYFGKNYLLLFRELEELSSEREEGYGAVISFKDGVKIHLQVPLWLYLKYFSTPKMQGYGFIAGFDLNSDRLNVVVIDR
;
A
#
# COMPACT_ATOMS: atom_id res chain seq x y z
N MET A 1 1.85 -16.73 -17.49
CA MET A 1 2.92 -16.02 -18.22
C MET A 1 3.32 -14.82 -17.39
N THR A 2 4.52 -14.81 -16.81
CA THR A 2 5.04 -13.66 -16.06
C THR A 2 5.53 -12.61 -17.06
N ASN A 3 4.80 -11.50 -17.18
CA ASN A 3 5.25 -10.35 -17.96
C ASN A 3 6.60 -9.86 -17.40
N LYS A 4 7.63 -9.86 -18.24
CA LYS A 4 8.98 -9.43 -17.85
C LYS A 4 8.97 -7.92 -17.65
N LEU A 5 8.86 -7.48 -16.40
CA LEU A 5 8.96 -6.08 -15.99
C LEU A 5 10.33 -5.52 -16.43
N ILE A 6 10.32 -4.44 -17.22
CA ILE A 6 11.54 -3.71 -17.59
C ILE A 6 11.50 -2.38 -16.84
N ALA A 7 12.19 -2.34 -15.70
CA ALA A 7 12.55 -1.11 -15.00
C ALA A 7 14.03 -1.22 -14.59
N SER A 8 14.65 -0.12 -14.13
CA SER A 8 16.01 -0.20 -13.59
C SER A 8 16.05 -1.26 -12.49
N ARG A 9 17.17 -1.99 -12.35
CA ARG A 9 17.33 -3.01 -11.32
C ARG A 9 17.02 -2.43 -9.93
N GLU A 10 17.48 -1.20 -9.69
CA GLU A 10 17.19 -0.42 -8.50
C GLU A 10 15.69 -0.10 -8.32
N ALA A 11 14.94 0.17 -9.39
CA ALA A 11 13.49 0.36 -9.29
C ALA A 11 12.74 -0.95 -9.01
N LEU A 12 13.17 -2.08 -9.59
CA LEU A 12 12.57 -3.39 -9.33
C LEU A 12 12.89 -3.93 -7.93
N GLU A 13 14.08 -3.60 -7.42
CA GLU A 13 14.53 -3.97 -6.06
C GLU A 13 13.88 -3.09 -4.99
N ASN A 14 13.49 -1.85 -5.31
CA ASN A 14 12.96 -0.89 -4.32
C ASN A 14 11.43 -0.65 -4.39
N PHE A 15 10.76 -0.91 -5.52
CA PHE A 15 9.32 -0.68 -5.67
C PHE A 15 8.54 -1.99 -5.86
N GLU A 16 8.13 -2.59 -4.74
CA GLU A 16 7.31 -3.81 -4.74
C GLU A 16 5.83 -3.53 -5.06
N PHE A 17 5.35 -2.33 -4.79
CA PHE A 17 3.94 -1.96 -4.92
C PHE A 17 3.74 -0.51 -5.35
N ILE A 18 2.57 -0.24 -5.93
CA ILE A 18 2.06 1.10 -6.19
C ILE A 18 0.85 1.39 -5.31
N THR A 19 0.66 2.65 -4.92
CA THR A 19 -0.48 3.06 -4.11
C THR A 19 -1.56 3.71 -4.98
N ILE A 20 -2.74 3.10 -5.02
CA ILE A 20 -3.92 3.63 -5.71
C ILE A 20 -4.86 4.26 -4.67
N ASN A 21 -5.27 5.50 -4.92
CA ASN A 21 -6.05 6.31 -3.98
C ASN A 21 -7.52 6.35 -4.38
N GLY A 22 -8.42 6.18 -3.41
CA GLY A 22 -9.87 6.31 -3.59
C GLY A 22 -10.50 7.11 -2.45
N LYS A 23 -11.61 7.81 -2.75
CA LYS A 23 -12.47 8.39 -1.72
C LYS A 23 -13.30 7.27 -1.11
N VAL A 24 -13.50 7.24 0.21
CA VAL A 24 -14.33 6.22 0.87
C VAL A 24 -15.39 6.84 1.76
N GLU A 25 -16.59 6.27 1.71
CA GLU A 25 -17.74 6.67 2.52
C GLU A 25 -18.12 5.49 3.41
N PHE A 26 -17.82 5.61 4.71
CA PHE A 26 -18.13 4.57 5.70
C PHE A 26 -19.51 4.75 6.30
N ASN A 27 -20.19 3.63 6.58
CA ASN A 27 -21.47 3.64 7.29
C ASN A 27 -21.34 4.10 8.75
N ASP A 28 -20.17 3.92 9.37
CA ASP A 28 -19.84 4.39 10.71
C ASP A 28 -18.45 5.05 10.74
N VAL A 29 -18.42 6.33 10.38
CA VAL A 29 -17.17 7.12 10.36
C VAL A 29 -16.58 7.27 11.77
N ASN A 30 -17.41 7.35 12.82
CA ASN A 30 -16.95 7.53 14.20
C ASN A 30 -16.10 6.34 14.64
N ASN A 31 -16.52 5.12 14.31
CA ASN A 31 -15.75 3.93 14.64
C ASN A 31 -14.42 3.87 13.86
N VAL A 32 -14.42 4.25 12.59
CA VAL A 32 -13.19 4.31 11.76
C VAL A 32 -12.22 5.36 12.30
N VAL A 33 -12.70 6.51 12.78
CA VAL A 33 -11.90 7.53 13.45
C VAL A 33 -11.34 7.02 14.78
N LYS A 34 -12.12 6.26 15.56
CA LYS A 34 -11.66 5.60 16.79
C LYS A 34 -10.51 4.64 16.50
N ILE A 35 -10.63 3.78 15.49
CA ILE A 35 -9.55 2.88 15.05
C ILE A 35 -8.30 3.68 14.72
N ALA A 36 -8.44 4.73 13.90
CA ALA A 36 -7.32 5.60 13.51
C ALA A 36 -6.61 6.25 14.70
N TYR A 37 -7.37 6.69 15.71
CA TYR A 37 -6.84 7.28 16.92
C TYR A 37 -5.97 6.29 17.71
N TYR A 38 -6.48 5.10 18.00
CA TYR A 38 -5.74 4.08 18.76
C TYR A 38 -4.59 3.49 17.97
N TYR A 39 -4.74 3.33 16.65
CA TYR A 39 -3.64 2.92 15.78
C TYR A 39 -2.49 3.92 15.83
N SER A 40 -2.80 5.21 15.67
CA SER A 40 -1.80 6.28 15.74
C SER A 40 -1.13 6.32 17.12
N LYS A 41 -1.88 6.06 18.20
CA LYS A 41 -1.33 5.91 19.56
C LYS A 41 -0.41 4.69 19.66
N ALA A 42 -0.76 3.57 19.04
CA ALA A 42 0.07 2.36 18.99
C ALA A 42 1.37 2.59 18.20
N VAL A 43 1.34 3.31 17.07
CA VAL A 43 2.55 3.68 16.31
C VAL A 43 3.49 4.52 17.18
N ARG A 44 2.97 5.53 17.90
CA ARG A 44 3.78 6.35 18.82
C ARG A 44 4.42 5.52 19.93
N ALA A 45 3.67 4.61 20.54
CA ALA A 45 4.20 3.68 21.52
C ALA A 45 5.23 2.73 20.89
N GLY A 46 4.99 2.32 19.65
CA GLY A 46 5.87 1.50 18.82
C GLY A 46 7.22 2.17 18.56
N VAL A 47 7.23 3.48 18.29
CA VAL A 47 8.49 4.24 18.12
C VAL A 47 9.34 4.17 19.39
N ASN A 48 8.74 4.33 20.58
CA ASN A 48 9.47 4.21 21.84
C ASN A 48 9.94 2.75 22.13
N LEU A 49 9.22 1.74 21.66
CA LEU A 49 9.64 0.34 21.76
C LEU A 49 10.80 0.05 20.80
N ALA A 50 10.72 0.56 19.58
CA ALA A 50 11.72 0.38 18.55
C ALA A 50 13.04 1.09 18.90
N LEU A 51 12.99 2.30 19.47
CA LEU A 51 14.16 2.99 20.03
C LEU A 51 14.86 2.19 21.15
N ARG A 52 14.12 1.35 21.87
CA ARG A 52 14.65 0.45 22.91
C ARG A 52 15.13 -0.90 22.36
N GLY A 53 15.04 -1.13 21.06
CA GLY A 53 15.43 -2.38 20.43
C GLY A 53 14.54 -3.58 20.79
N VAL A 54 13.28 -3.35 21.16
CA VAL A 54 12.35 -4.45 21.50
C VAL A 54 12.10 -5.30 20.25
N ASN A 55 12.11 -6.63 20.39
CA ASN A 55 11.80 -7.49 19.24
C ASN A 55 10.32 -7.36 18.81
N LEU A 56 10.00 -7.80 17.59
CA LEU A 56 8.65 -7.70 17.03
C LEU A 56 7.58 -8.36 17.91
N ASN A 57 7.82 -9.58 18.43
CA ASN A 57 6.82 -10.34 19.16
C ASN A 57 6.42 -9.67 20.48
N ASP A 58 7.40 -9.18 21.23
CA ASP A 58 7.16 -8.52 22.52
C ASP A 58 6.61 -7.10 22.33
N ALA A 59 7.00 -6.42 21.26
CA ALA A 59 6.38 -5.18 20.85
C ALA A 59 4.90 -5.38 20.50
N VAL A 60 4.56 -6.41 19.71
CA VAL A 60 3.16 -6.74 19.37
C VAL A 60 2.33 -7.02 20.61
N LYS A 61 2.82 -7.83 21.57
CA LYS A 61 2.13 -8.07 22.86
C LYS A 61 1.87 -6.77 23.63
N SER A 62 2.83 -5.86 23.62
CA SER A 62 2.71 -4.56 24.30
C SER A 62 1.70 -3.64 23.60
N LEU A 63 1.76 -3.56 22.27
CA LEU A 63 0.88 -2.74 21.45
C LEU A 63 -0.56 -3.28 21.37
N TYR A 64 -0.75 -4.59 21.53
CA TYR A 64 -2.08 -5.21 21.60
C TYR A 64 -2.94 -4.64 22.73
N LYS A 65 -2.31 -4.18 23.82
CA LYS A 65 -2.99 -3.50 24.94
C LYS A 65 -3.59 -2.14 24.54
N ILE A 66 -3.08 -1.52 23.46
CA ILE A 66 -3.55 -0.24 22.92
C ILE A 66 -4.55 -0.46 21.80
N ILE A 67 -4.24 -1.38 20.88
CA ILE A 67 -5.08 -1.75 19.75
C ILE A 67 -5.21 -3.29 19.72
N PRO A 68 -6.31 -3.86 20.23
CA PRO A 68 -6.45 -5.31 20.48
C PRO A 68 -6.74 -6.09 19.19
N TYR A 69 -5.86 -5.95 18.22
CA TYR A 69 -5.87 -6.67 16.96
C TYR A 69 -4.43 -6.85 16.48
N ALA A 70 -3.95 -8.10 16.49
CA ALA A 70 -2.54 -8.41 16.29
C ALA A 70 -1.97 -7.85 14.98
N PHE A 71 -2.72 -7.92 13.89
CA PHE A 71 -2.27 -7.41 12.58
C PHE A 71 -2.12 -5.89 12.54
N TYR A 72 -2.97 -5.15 13.27
CA TYR A 72 -2.77 -3.71 13.41
C TYR A 72 -1.59 -3.39 14.33
N ALA A 73 -1.43 -4.13 15.44
CA ALA A 73 -0.29 -3.96 16.34
C ALA A 73 1.04 -4.24 15.63
N GLU A 74 1.12 -5.33 14.87
CA GLU A 74 2.28 -5.70 14.05
C GLU A 74 2.57 -4.66 12.96
N THR A 75 1.53 -4.24 12.22
CA THR A 75 1.69 -3.20 11.18
C THR A 75 2.16 -1.89 11.80
N ALA A 76 1.61 -1.48 12.95
CA ALA A 76 2.01 -0.27 13.66
C ALA A 76 3.47 -0.32 14.11
N TYR A 77 3.96 -1.48 14.58
CA TYR A 77 5.35 -1.63 14.97
C TYR A 77 6.31 -1.60 13.77
N LYS A 78 5.96 -2.29 12.67
CA LYS A 78 6.75 -2.25 11.43
C LYS A 78 6.87 -0.83 10.89
N GLN A 79 5.80 -0.05 10.94
CA GLN A 79 5.84 1.36 10.57
C GLN A 79 6.71 2.19 11.51
N ALA A 80 6.65 1.95 12.81
CA ALA A 80 7.54 2.61 13.76
C ALA A 80 9.03 2.34 13.43
N LEU A 81 9.39 1.10 13.06
CA LEU A 81 10.73 0.76 12.59
C LEU A 81 11.10 1.53 11.32
N THR A 82 10.21 1.60 10.33
CA THR A 82 10.43 2.38 9.10
C THR A 82 10.63 3.87 9.39
N LEU A 83 9.90 4.44 10.35
CA LEU A 83 10.06 5.84 10.74
C LEU A 83 11.43 6.12 11.38
N LEU A 84 12.04 5.14 12.05
CA LEU A 84 13.39 5.26 12.62
C LEU A 84 14.49 4.98 11.59
N GLY A 85 14.25 4.09 10.62
CA GLY A 85 15.21 3.71 9.58
C GLY A 85 15.68 4.84 8.66
N ASN A 86 14.95 5.97 8.62
CA ASN A 86 15.31 7.15 7.84
C ASN A 86 16.30 8.11 8.57
N GLY A 87 17.15 7.59 9.47
CA GLY A 87 18.28 8.33 10.06
C GLY A 87 17.92 9.42 11.08
N GLY A 88 16.72 9.38 11.68
CA GLY A 88 16.19 10.49 12.46
C GLY A 88 15.80 10.14 13.90
N SER A 89 16.03 11.12 14.77
CA SER A 89 15.46 11.27 16.11
C SER A 89 13.93 11.06 16.15
N LYS A 90 13.35 11.02 17.36
CA LYS A 90 11.93 10.73 17.61
C LYS A 90 10.98 11.48 16.64
N VAL A 91 10.45 10.78 15.64
CA VAL A 91 9.45 11.31 14.70
C VAL A 91 8.08 11.41 15.38
N GLU A 92 7.49 12.60 15.38
CA GLU A 92 6.14 12.80 15.91
C GLU A 92 5.06 12.40 14.90
N VAL A 93 4.30 11.35 15.22
CA VAL A 93 3.09 10.99 14.46
C VAL A 93 1.98 11.96 14.85
N ARG A 94 1.76 13.02 14.07
CA ARG A 94 0.74 14.06 14.35
C ARG A 94 -0.66 13.74 13.83
N ARG A 95 -0.77 12.94 12.76
CA ARG A 95 -2.03 12.71 12.05
C ARG A 95 -2.70 11.40 12.46
N ARG A 96 -4.03 11.35 12.34
CA ARG A 96 -4.83 10.14 12.50
C ARG A 96 -4.89 9.41 11.17
N TRP A 97 -4.59 8.13 11.20
CA TRP A 97 -4.68 7.19 10.09
C TRP A 97 -4.51 5.78 10.66
N PHE A 98 -4.81 4.77 9.85
CA PHE A 98 -4.42 3.41 10.19
C PHE A 98 -4.12 2.62 8.93
N ALA A 99 -3.30 1.58 9.09
CA ALA A 99 -2.98 0.67 8.02
C ALA A 99 -3.03 -0.78 8.49
N CYS A 100 -3.26 -1.66 7.55
CA CYS A 100 -3.05 -3.08 7.71
C CYS A 100 -2.17 -3.57 6.58
N ARG A 101 -1.05 -4.20 6.92
CA ARG A 101 -0.28 -4.95 5.95
C ARG A 101 -1.06 -6.21 5.59
N GLY A 102 -1.19 -6.47 4.30
CA GLY A 102 -1.72 -7.72 3.79
C GLY A 102 -0.65 -8.77 3.62
N ASN A 103 -1.08 -10.03 3.52
CA ASN A 103 -0.25 -11.12 3.07
C ASN A 103 -1.12 -12.12 2.30
N LYS A 104 -0.46 -12.95 1.49
CA LYS A 104 -1.14 -13.98 0.68
C LYS A 104 -1.87 -15.02 1.54
N SER A 105 -1.31 -15.41 2.68
CA SER A 105 -1.89 -16.41 3.59
C SER A 105 -3.23 -16.01 4.21
N ASP A 106 -3.46 -14.70 4.38
CA ASP A 106 -4.65 -14.09 4.98
C ASP A 106 -5.72 -13.70 3.94
N LYS A 107 -5.58 -14.22 2.71
CA LYS A 107 -6.43 -13.89 1.56
C LYS A 107 -6.41 -12.40 1.23
N GLY A 108 -5.22 -11.87 0.96
CA GLY A 108 -5.03 -10.46 0.65
C GLY A 108 -4.73 -9.64 1.89
N ASN A 109 -5.74 -9.29 2.68
CA ASN A 109 -5.59 -8.44 3.86
C ASN A 109 -6.65 -8.75 4.94
N ARG A 110 -6.19 -9.05 6.16
CA ARG A 110 -7.07 -9.50 7.24
C ARG A 110 -7.82 -8.39 7.95
N GLY A 111 -7.24 -7.19 8.00
CA GLY A 111 -7.81 -6.04 8.72
C GLY A 111 -8.64 -5.14 7.82
N ILE A 112 -8.31 -5.03 6.53
CA ILE A 112 -9.02 -4.18 5.58
C ILE A 112 -9.25 -4.98 4.30
N ARG A 113 -10.46 -5.49 4.13
CA ARG A 113 -10.87 -6.27 2.95
C ARG A 113 -11.58 -5.38 1.95
N PHE A 114 -11.56 -5.78 0.69
CA PHE A 114 -12.43 -5.20 -0.31
C PHE A 114 -13.16 -6.25 -1.13
N HIS A 115 -14.24 -5.82 -1.79
CA HIS A 115 -14.98 -6.55 -2.81
C HIS A 115 -15.32 -5.59 -3.95
N VAL A 116 -15.10 -6.00 -5.20
CA VAL A 116 -15.32 -5.11 -6.35
C VAL A 116 -16.74 -5.27 -6.89
N GLU A 117 -17.49 -4.17 -6.86
CA GLU A 117 -18.81 -4.05 -7.47
C GLU A 117 -18.67 -3.40 -8.87
N ASP A 118 -19.79 -3.09 -9.52
CA ASP A 118 -19.78 -2.55 -10.89
C ASP A 118 -19.31 -1.09 -10.97
N ASP A 119 -19.65 -0.26 -9.99
CA ASP A 119 -19.35 1.18 -9.97
C ASP A 119 -18.45 1.61 -8.80
N HIS A 120 -18.25 0.75 -7.81
CA HIS A 120 -17.47 1.04 -6.62
C HIS A 120 -16.80 -0.21 -6.04
N VAL A 121 -16.02 -0.02 -4.98
CA VAL A 121 -15.37 -1.08 -4.22
C VAL A 121 -15.92 -1.06 -2.80
N LEU A 122 -16.58 -2.14 -2.38
CA LEU A 122 -16.99 -2.29 -0.99
C LEU A 122 -15.76 -2.57 -0.12
N VAL A 123 -15.51 -1.71 0.87
CA VAL A 123 -14.40 -1.84 1.81
C VAL A 123 -14.94 -2.27 3.16
N LYS A 124 -14.33 -3.29 3.76
CA LYS A 124 -14.63 -3.75 5.12
C LYS A 124 -13.40 -3.57 5.99
N VAL A 125 -13.53 -2.77 7.04
CA VAL A 125 -12.49 -2.54 8.05
C VAL A 125 -12.83 -3.31 9.32
N LYS A 126 -11.88 -4.09 9.83
CA LYS A 126 -12.04 -4.80 11.10
C LYS A 126 -11.89 -3.81 12.26
N ASP A 127 -12.95 -3.67 13.05
CA ASP A 127 -12.88 -3.02 14.36
C ASP A 127 -12.17 -3.95 15.36
N PRO A 128 -11.09 -3.49 16.02
CA PRO A 128 -10.42 -4.23 17.10
C PRO A 128 -11.34 -4.57 18.28
N TRP A 129 -12.38 -3.78 18.52
CA TRP A 129 -13.29 -3.96 19.66
C TRP A 129 -14.68 -4.50 19.26
N GLY A 130 -14.91 -4.77 17.98
CA GLY A 130 -16.27 -4.98 17.51
C GLY A 130 -16.41 -5.67 16.15
N LYS A 131 -17.49 -5.30 15.47
CA LYS A 131 -17.87 -5.84 14.16
C LYS A 131 -17.13 -5.12 13.04
N TRP A 132 -17.26 -5.65 11.83
CA TRP A 132 -16.71 -4.99 10.65
C TRP A 132 -17.46 -3.68 10.37
N VAL A 133 -16.72 -2.63 10.04
CA VAL A 133 -17.26 -1.38 9.50
C VAL A 133 -17.20 -1.45 7.98
N VAL A 134 -18.27 -1.05 7.30
CA VAL A 134 -18.40 -1.18 5.84
C VAL A 134 -18.41 0.21 5.21
N GLY A 135 -17.72 0.38 4.11
CA GLY A 135 -17.75 1.61 3.33
C GLY A 135 -17.75 1.34 1.84
N ARG A 136 -18.12 2.38 1.07
CA ARG A 136 -18.04 2.38 -0.39
C ARG A 136 -16.86 3.23 -0.79
N ALA A 137 -15.89 2.63 -1.48
CA ALA A 137 -14.74 3.32 -2.01
C ALA A 137 -14.87 3.53 -3.51
N TYR A 138 -14.59 4.75 -3.95
CA TYR A 138 -14.68 5.19 -5.33
C TYR A 138 -13.28 5.43 -5.87
N PHE A 139 -12.96 4.71 -6.94
CA PHE A 139 -11.72 4.79 -7.70
C PHE A 139 -12.04 5.12 -9.17
N GLY A 140 -11.03 5.49 -9.96
CA GLY A 140 -11.22 5.60 -11.40
C GLY A 140 -11.67 4.26 -12.01
N LYS A 141 -12.64 4.28 -12.93
CA LYS A 141 -13.25 3.07 -13.52
C LYS A 141 -12.23 2.07 -14.06
N ASN A 142 -11.13 2.57 -14.64
CA ASN A 142 -10.08 1.72 -15.20
C ASN A 142 -9.38 0.84 -14.14
N TYR A 143 -9.42 1.21 -12.86
CA TYR A 143 -8.85 0.42 -11.77
C TYR A 143 -9.73 -0.75 -11.31
N LEU A 144 -11.03 -0.76 -11.63
CA LEU A 144 -11.94 -1.82 -11.17
C LEU A 144 -11.55 -3.19 -11.74
N LEU A 145 -11.12 -3.26 -13.00
CA LEU A 145 -10.63 -4.50 -13.60
C LEU A 145 -9.39 -5.04 -12.88
N LEU A 146 -8.44 -4.16 -12.58
CA LEU A 146 -7.26 -4.51 -11.79
C LEU A 146 -7.63 -5.02 -10.40
N PHE A 147 -8.61 -4.39 -9.74
CA PHE A 147 -9.01 -4.81 -8.41
C PHE A 147 -9.74 -6.16 -8.42
N ARG A 148 -10.48 -6.50 -9.47
CA ARG A 148 -11.11 -7.82 -9.62
C ARG A 148 -10.05 -8.92 -9.68
N GLU A 149 -9.02 -8.74 -10.51
CA GLU A 149 -7.89 -9.70 -10.54
C GLU A 149 -7.15 -9.74 -9.20
N LEU A 150 -6.93 -8.60 -8.54
CA LEU A 150 -6.31 -8.59 -7.21
C LEU A 150 -7.15 -9.35 -6.17
N GLU A 151 -8.47 -9.24 -6.22
CA GLU A 151 -9.40 -9.97 -5.34
C GLU A 151 -9.36 -11.47 -5.58
N GLU A 152 -9.30 -11.90 -6.84
CA GLU A 152 -9.15 -13.30 -7.26
C GLU A 152 -7.84 -13.88 -6.74
N LEU A 153 -6.71 -13.25 -7.07
CA LEU A 153 -5.37 -13.65 -6.62
C LEU A 153 -5.27 -13.68 -5.08
N SER A 154 -5.92 -12.73 -4.41
CA SER A 154 -6.00 -12.71 -2.95
C SER A 154 -6.79 -13.89 -2.42
N SER A 155 -7.93 -14.22 -3.04
CA SER A 155 -8.79 -15.32 -2.63
C SER A 155 -8.10 -16.68 -2.78
N GLU A 156 -7.27 -16.82 -3.81
CA GLU A 156 -6.44 -17.99 -4.11
C GLU A 156 -5.14 -18.05 -3.30
N ARG A 157 -4.87 -17.04 -2.46
CA ARG A 157 -3.64 -16.91 -1.65
C ARG A 157 -2.37 -16.82 -2.48
N GLU A 158 -2.47 -16.27 -3.67
CA GLU A 158 -1.32 -15.98 -4.53
C GLU A 158 -0.70 -14.63 -4.17
N GLU A 159 -1.54 -13.63 -3.87
CA GLU A 159 -1.08 -12.28 -3.56
C GLU A 159 -1.68 -11.64 -2.29
N GLY A 160 -0.91 -10.70 -1.75
CA GLY A 160 -1.32 -9.82 -0.66
C GLY A 160 -1.44 -8.36 -1.12
N TYR A 161 -2.20 -7.55 -0.38
CA TYR A 161 -2.23 -6.10 -0.61
C TYR A 161 -2.23 -5.33 0.69
N GLY A 162 -1.47 -4.23 0.73
CA GLY A 162 -1.54 -3.29 1.83
C GLY A 162 -2.74 -2.36 1.69
N ALA A 163 -3.27 -1.89 2.80
CA ALA A 163 -4.32 -0.89 2.79
C ALA A 163 -4.10 0.13 3.90
N VAL A 164 -4.30 1.41 3.57
CA VAL A 164 -4.21 2.53 4.51
C VAL A 164 -5.47 3.37 4.41
N ILE A 165 -6.03 3.78 5.55
CA ILE A 165 -7.11 4.76 5.62
C ILE A 165 -6.56 6.06 6.22
N SER A 166 -6.79 7.18 5.55
CA SER A 166 -6.34 8.50 5.98
C SER A 166 -7.47 9.53 5.93
N PHE A 167 -7.26 10.66 6.62
CA PHE A 167 -8.29 11.69 6.84
C PHE A 167 -7.82 13.09 6.42
N LYS A 168 -6.77 13.20 5.59
CA LYS A 168 -6.14 14.49 5.28
C LYS A 168 -7.08 15.41 4.51
N ASP A 169 -7.68 14.90 3.43
CA ASP A 169 -8.56 15.65 2.53
C ASP A 169 -9.86 14.86 2.37
N GLY A 170 -10.60 14.73 3.47
CA GLY A 170 -11.68 13.75 3.62
C GLY A 170 -11.15 12.33 3.88
N VAL A 171 -12.06 11.37 3.97
CA VAL A 171 -11.69 9.96 4.22
C VAL A 171 -11.24 9.32 2.91
N LYS A 172 -9.99 8.87 2.87
CA LYS A 172 -9.39 8.22 1.70
C LYS A 172 -8.91 6.82 2.06
N ILE A 173 -9.03 5.91 1.10
CA ILE A 173 -8.35 4.61 1.11
C ILE A 173 -7.18 4.64 0.13
N HIS A 174 -6.09 4.03 0.55
CA HIS A 174 -4.87 3.86 -0.22
C HIS A 174 -4.60 2.36 -0.31
N LEU A 175 -4.84 1.76 -1.47
CA LEU A 175 -4.57 0.35 -1.73
C LEU A 175 -3.16 0.21 -2.31
N GLN A 176 -2.32 -0.57 -1.64
CA GLN A 176 -0.97 -0.91 -2.07
C GLN A 176 -1.04 -2.19 -2.89
N VAL A 177 -1.02 -2.04 -4.21
CA VAL A 177 -1.16 -3.11 -5.20
C VAL A 177 0.22 -3.54 -5.70
N PRO A 178 0.48 -4.85 -5.90
CA PRO A 178 1.73 -5.30 -6.51
C PRO A 178 2.02 -4.56 -7.82
N LEU A 179 3.25 -4.07 -7.97
CA LEU A 179 3.63 -3.24 -9.12
C LEU A 179 3.43 -3.98 -10.46
N TRP A 180 3.71 -5.29 -10.47
CA TRP A 180 3.52 -6.14 -11.65
C TRP A 180 2.07 -6.18 -12.13
N LEU A 181 1.12 -6.23 -11.20
CA LEU A 181 -0.31 -6.28 -11.53
C LEU A 181 -0.75 -4.93 -12.08
N TYR A 182 -0.26 -3.83 -11.51
CA TYR A 182 -0.51 -2.50 -12.06
C TYR A 182 -0.03 -2.37 -13.50
N LEU A 183 1.21 -2.78 -13.78
CA LEU A 183 1.77 -2.67 -15.12
C LEU A 183 1.06 -3.59 -16.11
N LYS A 184 0.53 -4.74 -15.70
CA LYS A 184 -0.30 -5.60 -16.56
C LYS A 184 -1.47 -4.84 -17.19
N TYR A 185 -2.11 -3.95 -16.44
CA TYR A 185 -3.28 -3.19 -16.90
C TYR A 185 -2.95 -1.83 -17.52
N PHE A 186 -1.89 -1.17 -17.05
CA PHE A 186 -1.62 0.23 -17.38
C PHE A 186 -0.31 0.47 -18.13
N SER A 187 0.52 -0.56 -18.31
CA SER A 187 1.68 -0.40 -19.19
C SER A 187 1.21 -0.33 -20.64
N THR A 188 1.79 0.61 -21.38
CA THR A 188 1.68 0.59 -22.84
C THR A 188 2.60 -0.52 -23.34
N PRO A 189 2.17 -1.35 -24.31
CA PRO A 189 3.08 -2.24 -24.99
C PRO A 189 4.28 -1.43 -25.50
N LYS A 190 5.48 -2.00 -25.37
CA LYS A 190 6.68 -1.41 -25.96
C LYS A 190 6.35 -1.15 -27.43
N MET A 191 6.40 0.11 -27.88
CA MET A 191 6.37 0.36 -29.32
C MET A 191 7.46 -0.53 -29.91
N GLN A 192 7.10 -1.42 -30.83
CA GLN A 192 8.09 -2.06 -31.69
C GLN A 192 8.78 -0.92 -32.41
N GLY A 193 9.92 -0.50 -31.90
CA GLY A 193 10.79 0.44 -32.60
C GLY A 193 11.11 -0.16 -33.97
N TYR A 194 11.41 0.69 -34.93
CA TYR A 194 11.66 0.31 -36.32
C TYR A 194 12.98 -0.47 -36.53
N GLY A 195 13.50 -1.17 -35.52
CA GLY A 195 14.82 -1.82 -35.56
C GLY A 195 15.99 -0.89 -35.25
N PHE A 196 15.81 0.44 -35.30
CA PHE A 196 16.89 1.38 -35.08
C PHE A 196 17.36 1.53 -33.63
N ILE A 197 18.66 1.80 -33.46
CA ILE A 197 19.28 2.24 -32.21
C ILE A 197 19.69 3.70 -32.37
N ALA A 198 19.28 4.56 -31.44
CA ALA A 198 19.70 5.95 -31.39
C ALA A 198 20.66 6.19 -30.22
N GLY A 199 21.85 6.72 -30.50
CA GLY A 199 22.80 7.24 -29.53
C GLY A 199 22.68 8.77 -29.45
N PHE A 200 22.64 9.30 -28.23
CA PHE A 200 22.59 10.74 -27.97
C PHE A 200 23.84 11.18 -27.22
N ASP A 201 24.53 12.17 -27.74
CA ASP A 201 25.61 12.88 -27.07
C ASP A 201 25.16 14.32 -26.79
N LEU A 202 24.96 14.60 -25.51
CA LEU A 202 24.39 15.84 -24.98
C LEU A 202 25.52 16.73 -24.43
N ASN A 203 25.69 17.89 -25.06
CA ASN A 203 26.56 18.96 -24.60
C ASN A 203 25.73 20.19 -24.22
N SER A 204 26.31 21.11 -23.45
CA SER A 204 25.59 22.30 -22.95
C SER A 204 25.06 23.21 -24.07
N ASP A 205 25.66 23.17 -25.26
CA ASP A 205 25.32 23.97 -26.43
C ASP A 205 24.79 23.14 -27.61
N ARG A 206 24.89 21.80 -27.56
CA ARG A 206 24.62 20.91 -28.71
C ARG A 206 24.03 19.57 -28.31
N LEU A 207 23.22 19.02 -29.21
CA LEU A 207 22.75 17.64 -29.18
C LEU A 207 23.24 16.92 -30.45
N ASN A 208 24.11 15.93 -30.29
CA ASN A 208 24.51 15.03 -31.36
C ASN A 208 23.66 13.76 -31.28
N VAL A 209 23.04 13.36 -32.39
CA VAL A 209 22.25 12.13 -32.45
C VAL A 209 22.75 11.26 -33.59
N VAL A 210 23.02 9.99 -33.30
CA VAL A 210 23.33 8.97 -34.31
C VAL A 210 22.24 7.93 -34.27
N VAL A 211 21.64 7.63 -35.42
CA VAL A 211 20.66 6.55 -35.58
C VAL A 211 21.26 5.50 -36.50
N ILE A 212 21.35 4.27 -36.03
CA ILE A 212 21.83 3.12 -36.81
C ILE A 212 20.74 2.06 -36.91
N ASP A 213 20.73 1.35 -38.03
CA ASP A 213 19.96 0.11 -38.17
C ASP A 213 20.64 -1.03 -37.38
N ARG A 214 19.85 -2.01 -36.96
CA ARG A 214 20.33 -3.16 -36.18
C ARG A 214 20.96 -4.24 -37.03
#